data_AF-A0A317H9K4-F1
#
_entry.id   AF-A0A317H9K4-F1
#
_cell.length_a   1.000
_cell.length_b   1.000
_cell.length_c   1.000
_cell.angle_alpha   90.00
_cell.angle_beta   90.00
_cell.angle_gamma   90.00
#
_symmetry.space_group_name_H-M   'P 1'
#
loop_
_entity.id
_entity.type
_entity.pdbx_description
1 polymer ?
#
loop_
_entity_poly.entity_id
_entity_poly.type
_entity_poly.pdbx_seq_one_letter_code
_entity_poly.pdbx_strand_id
1 'polypeptide(L)'
;MASAIASTSPAPETPGSVRQRLLRLLLAPLGVLLVVSIWSDYHTALEPARNAYDQSLADAAVAVAAHVRVRDGHIELDLPPQAIAVLRTDRYDQIYYRVTDPSGAFVAGDELPGIPRTLEQSPYFVDARYISHPVRMVVYRAPTTLGEVTIQVAETTTKREEMTKRIVAALIMPNLILISATLLLVYFGVRFGLAPLARVRAEIESRSPKDLSPLHDAAVPDEVQPLVRSLNRLLGLVRESSEAQQRFLADAAHQLRTPLAGLQTQIEL
;
A
#
# COMPACT_ATOMS: atom_id res chain seq x y z
N MET A 1 23.25 57.03 0.03
CA MET A 1 23.58 55.65 -0.36
C MET A 1 22.29 54.86 -0.38
N ALA A 2 21.83 54.50 -1.58
CA ALA A 2 20.57 53.83 -1.83
C ALA A 2 20.69 52.34 -1.46
N SER A 3 19.76 51.85 -0.62
CA SER A 3 19.61 50.42 -0.35
C SER A 3 18.41 49.92 -1.14
N ALA A 4 18.68 49.17 -2.21
CA ALA A 4 17.68 48.57 -3.07
C ALA A 4 17.05 47.37 -2.35
N ILE A 5 15.78 47.53 -1.96
CA ILE A 5 14.95 46.41 -1.50
C ILE A 5 14.53 45.65 -2.75
N ALA A 6 15.19 44.52 -2.99
CA ALA A 6 14.81 43.56 -4.01
C ALA A 6 13.44 42.96 -3.63
N SER A 7 12.40 43.40 -4.32
CA SER A 7 11.08 42.78 -4.31
C SER A 7 11.15 41.43 -5.03
N THR A 8 11.33 40.35 -4.28
CA THR A 8 11.16 38.99 -4.78
C THR A 8 9.68 38.74 -5.00
N SER A 9 9.20 39.01 -6.22
CA SER A 9 7.86 38.61 -6.65
C SER A 9 7.77 37.07 -6.59
N PRO A 10 6.81 36.48 -5.85
CA PRO A 10 6.60 35.05 -5.88
C PRO A 10 6.18 34.62 -7.29
N ALA A 11 6.81 33.57 -7.81
CA ALA A 11 6.48 32.98 -9.10
C ALA A 11 4.98 32.59 -9.15
N PRO A 12 4.31 32.73 -10.31
CA PRO A 12 2.92 32.36 -10.44
C PRO A 12 2.76 30.85 -10.20
N GLU A 13 2.19 30.47 -9.06
CA GLU A 13 1.67 29.13 -8.87
C GLU A 13 0.56 28.92 -9.90
N THR A 14 0.83 28.13 -10.93
CA THR A 14 -0.23 27.69 -11.83
C THR A 14 -1.26 26.94 -10.96
N PRO A 15 -2.52 27.42 -10.86
CA PRO A 15 -3.50 26.78 -10.00
C PRO A 15 -3.77 25.39 -10.58
N GLY A 16 -3.20 24.36 -9.95
CA GLY A 16 -3.39 22.98 -10.38
C GLY A 16 -4.88 22.65 -10.38
N SER A 17 -5.33 21.92 -11.41
CA SER A 17 -6.73 21.52 -11.55
C SER A 17 -7.27 20.97 -10.22
N VAL A 18 -8.43 21.46 -9.77
CA VAL A 18 -9.11 20.99 -8.54
C VAL A 18 -9.24 19.46 -8.54
N ARG A 19 -9.45 18.87 -9.72
CA ARG A 19 -9.42 17.41 -9.94
C ARG A 19 -8.09 16.78 -9.53
N GLN A 20 -6.96 17.31 -9.97
CA GLN A 20 -5.62 16.80 -9.60
C GLN A 20 -5.32 17.01 -8.11
N ARG A 21 -5.83 18.09 -7.51
CA ARG A 21 -5.68 18.33 -6.07
C ARG A 21 -6.49 17.33 -5.26
N LEU A 22 -7.75 17.10 -5.60
CA LEU A 22 -8.62 16.10 -4.95
C LEU A 22 -8.08 14.68 -5.15
N LEU A 23 -7.63 14.34 -6.35
CA LEU A 23 -7.00 13.05 -6.60
C LEU A 23 -5.75 12.87 -5.74
N ARG A 24 -4.85 13.85 -5.66
CA ARG A 24 -3.69 13.74 -4.76
C ARG A 24 -4.10 13.63 -3.29
N LEU A 25 -5.09 14.39 -2.86
CA LEU A 25 -5.58 14.39 -1.48
C LEU A 25 -6.21 13.05 -1.07
N LEU A 26 -6.85 12.34 -2.00
CA LEU A 26 -7.48 11.04 -1.74
C LEU A 26 -6.52 9.87 -2.00
N LEU A 27 -5.73 9.94 -3.07
CA LEU A 27 -4.77 8.89 -3.45
C LEU A 27 -3.59 8.81 -2.50
N ALA A 28 -3.09 9.94 -1.99
CA ALA A 28 -1.96 9.95 -1.06
C ALA A 28 -2.23 9.20 0.25
N PRO A 29 -3.30 9.48 1.03
CA PRO A 29 -3.58 8.74 2.25
C PRO A 29 -3.91 7.28 1.95
N LEU A 30 -4.59 6.98 0.84
CA LEU A 30 -4.85 5.59 0.44
C LEU A 30 -3.56 4.83 0.12
N GLY A 31 -2.60 5.49 -0.56
CA GLY A 31 -1.27 4.95 -0.81
C GLY A 31 -0.45 4.75 0.46
N VAL A 32 -0.55 5.66 1.44
CA VAL A 32 0.06 5.48 2.77
C VAL A 32 -0.54 4.27 3.47
N LEU A 33 -1.87 4.14 3.46
CA LEU A 33 -2.59 3.01 4.05
C LEU A 33 -2.19 1.68 3.39
N LEU A 34 -1.95 1.68 2.08
CA LEU A 34 -1.42 0.55 1.30
C LEU A 34 -0.04 0.13 1.82
N VAL A 35 0.89 1.09 1.95
CA VAL A 35 2.25 0.81 2.46
C VAL A 35 2.19 0.27 3.89
N VAL A 36 1.38 0.88 4.76
CA VAL A 36 1.19 0.43 6.15
C VAL A 36 0.59 -0.98 6.20
N SER A 37 -0.41 -1.29 5.37
CA SER A 37 -1.03 -2.61 5.31
C SER A 37 -0.03 -3.67 4.84
N ILE A 38 0.70 -3.44 3.74
CA ILE A 38 1.72 -4.38 3.25
C ILE A 38 2.80 -4.62 4.30
N TRP A 39 3.26 -3.54 4.95
CA TRP A 39 4.25 -3.61 6.01
C TRP A 39 3.73 -4.43 7.21
N SER A 40 2.48 -4.19 7.62
CA SER A 40 1.83 -4.92 8.70
C SER A 40 1.63 -6.40 8.36
N ASP A 41 1.19 -6.74 7.16
CA ASP A 41 1.02 -8.11 6.68
C ASP A 41 2.36 -8.85 6.68
N TYR A 42 3.42 -8.20 6.19
CA TYR A 42 4.77 -8.77 6.16
C TYR A 42 5.28 -9.11 7.57
N HIS A 43 5.07 -8.22 8.55
CA HIS A 43 5.51 -8.45 9.92
C HIS A 43 4.64 -9.46 10.68
N THR A 44 3.32 -9.49 10.42
CA THR A 44 2.40 -10.36 11.16
C THR A 44 2.42 -11.81 10.66
N ALA A 45 2.73 -12.04 9.38
CA ALA A 45 2.60 -13.35 8.75
C ALA A 45 3.74 -14.33 9.03
N LEU A 46 4.94 -13.86 9.40
CA LEU A 46 6.15 -14.69 9.37
C LEU A 46 6.68 -15.11 10.74
N GLU A 47 6.39 -14.35 11.81
CA GLU A 47 6.87 -14.70 13.15
C GLU A 47 6.19 -15.93 13.80
N PRO A 48 4.86 -16.11 13.72
CA PRO A 48 4.19 -17.23 14.36
C PRO A 48 4.68 -18.59 13.82
N ALA A 49 4.96 -18.65 12.52
CA ALA A 49 5.42 -19.86 11.84
C ALA A 49 6.88 -20.21 12.18
N ARG A 50 7.75 -19.21 12.39
CA ARG A 50 9.16 -19.44 12.72
C ARG A 50 9.33 -19.96 14.13
N ASN A 51 8.62 -19.36 15.10
CA ASN A 51 8.72 -19.75 16.50
C ASN A 51 8.16 -21.16 16.76
N ALA A 52 7.02 -21.51 16.14
CA ALA A 52 6.46 -22.85 16.26
C ALA A 52 7.38 -23.95 15.69
N TYR A 53 8.21 -23.60 14.69
CA TYR A 53 9.13 -24.55 14.08
C TYR A 53 10.41 -24.77 14.88
N ASP A 54 11.02 -23.68 15.35
CA ASP A 54 12.18 -23.78 16.22
C ASP A 54 11.82 -24.57 17.50
N GLN A 55 10.57 -24.44 18.00
CA GLN A 55 10.03 -25.27 19.08
C GLN A 55 9.97 -26.76 18.70
N SER A 56 9.40 -27.11 17.54
CA SER A 56 9.29 -28.51 17.09
C SER A 56 10.66 -29.18 16.87
N LEU A 57 11.64 -28.44 16.34
CA LEU A 57 13.01 -28.92 16.18
C LEU A 57 13.68 -29.16 17.54
N ALA A 58 13.50 -28.25 18.50
CA ALA A 58 14.01 -28.43 19.85
C ALA A 58 13.41 -29.67 20.53
N ASP A 59 12.08 -29.87 20.40
CA ASP A 59 11.40 -31.04 20.96
C ASP A 59 11.93 -32.35 20.34
N ALA A 60 12.19 -32.36 19.02
CA ALA A 60 12.81 -33.50 18.34
C ALA A 60 14.24 -33.78 18.84
N ALA A 61 15.05 -32.73 19.03
CA ALA A 61 16.41 -32.88 19.56
C ALA A 61 16.42 -33.42 21.00
N VAL A 62 15.49 -32.97 21.85
CA VAL A 62 15.31 -33.48 23.22
C VAL A 62 14.87 -34.95 23.21
N ALA A 63 13.95 -35.34 22.31
CA ALA A 63 13.51 -36.72 22.17
C ALA A 63 14.65 -37.66 21.74
N VAL A 64 15.53 -37.22 20.84
CA VAL A 64 16.75 -37.96 20.46
C VAL A 64 17.72 -38.04 21.64
N ALA A 65 17.90 -36.95 22.38
CA ALA A 65 18.78 -36.91 23.56
C ALA A 65 18.35 -37.91 24.65
N ALA A 66 17.04 -38.07 24.86
CA ALA A 66 16.49 -38.98 25.87
C ALA A 66 16.83 -40.47 25.62
N HIS A 67 17.26 -40.84 24.41
CA HIS A 67 17.60 -42.20 24.02
C HIS A 67 19.11 -42.45 23.89
N VAL A 68 19.94 -41.45 24.21
CA VAL A 68 21.39 -41.62 24.29
C VAL A 68 21.74 -42.35 25.58
N ARG A 69 22.29 -43.57 25.47
CA ARG A 69 22.71 -44.37 26.61
C ARG A 69 24.22 -44.59 26.59
N VAL A 70 24.82 -44.67 27.77
CA VAL A 70 26.22 -45.05 27.93
C VAL A 70 26.25 -46.53 28.29
N ARG A 71 26.82 -47.36 27.42
CA ARG A 71 26.97 -48.81 27.63
C ARG A 71 28.42 -49.21 27.37
N ASP A 72 29.01 -49.93 28.32
CA ASP A 72 30.39 -50.43 28.25
C ASP A 72 31.46 -49.37 27.93
N GLY A 73 31.26 -48.13 28.44
CA GLY A 73 32.22 -47.03 28.25
C GLY A 73 32.11 -46.32 26.89
N HIS A 74 31.16 -46.71 26.04
CA HIS A 74 30.86 -46.07 24.77
C HIS A 74 29.45 -45.46 24.79
N ILE A 75 29.27 -44.38 24.04
CA ILE A 75 27.96 -43.75 23.85
C ILE A 75 27.27 -44.50 22.71
N GLU A 76 26.14 -45.14 23.00
CA GLU A 76 25.30 -45.80 22.01
C GLU A 76 23.94 -45.13 21.96
N LEU A 77 23.42 -44.97 20.74
CA LEU A 77 22.09 -44.46 20.51
C LEU A 77 21.13 -45.65 20.41
N ASP A 78 20.36 -45.90 21.46
CA ASP A 78 19.39 -47.00 21.52
C ASP A 78 18.04 -46.54 20.94
N LEU A 79 18.05 -46.15 19.65
CA LEU A 79 16.84 -45.83 18.91
C LEU A 79 16.35 -47.06 18.14
N PRO A 80 15.12 -47.55 18.42
CA PRO A 80 14.50 -48.56 17.60
C PRO A 80 14.39 -48.08 16.14
N PRO A 81 14.64 -48.94 15.13
CA PRO A 81 14.51 -48.57 13.71
C PRO A 81 13.15 -47.97 13.35
N GLN A 82 12.11 -48.32 14.10
CA GLN A 82 10.74 -47.82 13.97
C GLN A 82 10.62 -46.34 14.39
N ALA A 83 11.37 -45.88 15.39
CA ALA A 83 11.38 -44.48 15.81
C ALA A 83 12.08 -43.58 14.78
N ILE A 84 13.17 -44.08 14.18
CA ILE A 84 13.85 -43.42 13.05
C ILE A 84 12.93 -43.36 11.83
N ALA A 85 12.19 -44.43 11.56
CA ALA A 85 11.20 -44.45 10.48
C ALA A 85 10.09 -43.43 10.72
N VAL A 86 9.57 -43.29 11.95
CA VAL A 86 8.56 -42.27 12.30
C VAL A 86 9.12 -40.84 12.17
N LEU A 87 10.36 -40.59 12.60
CA LEU A 87 11.04 -39.30 12.38
C LEU A 87 11.23 -38.99 10.89
N ARG A 88 11.43 -40.03 10.06
CA ARG A 88 11.56 -39.92 8.59
C ARG A 88 10.24 -40.12 7.84
N THR A 89 9.10 -40.22 8.55
CA THR A 89 7.77 -40.49 7.95
C THR A 89 7.10 -39.21 7.46
N ASP A 90 7.60 -38.02 7.83
CA ASP A 90 7.07 -36.81 7.21
C ASP A 90 7.31 -36.88 5.70
N ARG A 91 6.23 -36.74 4.94
CA ARG A 91 6.15 -37.15 3.54
C ARG A 91 6.92 -36.19 2.62
N TYR A 92 7.50 -35.13 3.19
CA TYR A 92 7.87 -33.91 2.48
C TYR A 92 9.16 -33.26 2.96
N ASP A 93 9.45 -33.29 4.26
CA ASP A 93 10.70 -32.78 4.81
C ASP A 93 11.53 -33.94 5.39
N GLN A 94 12.84 -33.91 5.16
CA GLN A 94 13.75 -34.96 5.60
C GLN A 94 14.47 -34.51 6.87
N ILE A 95 14.33 -35.31 7.93
CA ILE A 95 15.05 -35.13 9.18
C ILE A 95 16.37 -35.89 9.11
N TYR A 96 17.45 -35.16 9.28
CA TYR A 96 18.80 -35.64 9.45
C TYR A 96 19.22 -35.44 10.89
N TYR A 97 20.02 -36.35 11.42
CA TYR A 97 20.54 -36.19 12.77
C TYR A 97 22.01 -36.59 12.82
N ARG A 98 22.76 -36.01 13.74
CA ARG A 98 24.16 -36.37 13.98
C ARG A 98 24.42 -36.33 15.48
N VAL A 99 24.97 -37.41 16.01
CA VAL A 99 25.41 -37.52 17.39
C VAL A 99 26.93 -37.62 17.41
N THR A 100 27.58 -36.75 18.17
CA THR A 100 29.03 -36.77 18.38
C THR A 100 29.36 -36.85 19.86
N ASP A 101 30.38 -37.63 20.18
CA ASP A 101 30.87 -37.81 21.54
C ASP A 101 31.53 -36.52 22.10
N PRO A 102 31.97 -36.51 23.38
CA PRO A 102 32.66 -35.37 23.98
C PRO A 102 34.02 -35.03 23.32
N SER A 103 34.65 -36.00 22.65
CA SER A 103 35.88 -35.78 21.88
C SER A 103 35.61 -35.12 20.51
N GLY A 104 34.34 -35.16 20.06
CA GLY A 104 33.85 -34.73 18.75
C GLY A 104 33.91 -35.81 17.68
N ALA A 105 34.18 -37.06 18.05
CA ALA A 105 34.07 -38.22 17.19
C ALA A 105 32.61 -38.49 16.84
N PHE A 106 32.37 -38.92 15.60
CA PHE A 106 31.05 -39.30 15.11
C PHE A 106 30.60 -40.60 15.75
N VAL A 107 29.40 -40.59 16.34
CA VAL A 107 28.79 -41.76 16.99
C VAL A 107 27.74 -42.39 16.07
N ALA A 108 26.76 -41.59 15.62
CA ALA A 108 25.64 -42.08 14.84
C ALA A 108 24.96 -40.95 14.04
N GLY A 109 24.31 -41.33 12.93
CA GLY A 109 23.47 -40.45 12.12
C GLY A 109 24.02 -40.17 10.72
N ASP A 110 23.87 -38.92 10.28
CA ASP A 110 24.19 -38.40 8.96
C ASP A 110 25.41 -37.46 9.02
N GLU A 111 26.10 -37.25 7.89
CA GLU A 111 27.28 -36.38 7.78
C GLU A 111 26.92 -34.89 7.72
N LEU A 112 26.22 -34.39 8.74
CA LEU A 112 25.86 -32.98 8.82
C LEU A 112 27.10 -32.06 8.94
N PRO A 113 27.03 -30.82 8.41
CA PRO A 113 28.11 -29.84 8.52
C PRO A 113 28.58 -29.65 9.96
N GLY A 114 29.89 -29.63 10.18
CA GLY A 114 30.48 -29.37 11.50
C GLY A 114 30.19 -27.94 11.96
N ILE A 115 29.98 -27.76 13.27
CA ILE A 115 29.55 -26.50 13.85
C ILE A 115 30.58 -26.04 14.88
N PRO A 116 30.96 -24.75 14.90
CA PRO A 116 31.98 -24.25 15.82
C PRO A 116 31.62 -24.54 17.28
N ARG A 117 32.57 -25.14 18.03
CA ARG A 117 32.40 -25.52 19.44
C ARG A 117 32.20 -24.31 20.38
N THR A 118 32.51 -23.11 19.91
CA THR A 118 32.44 -21.84 20.66
C THR A 118 31.03 -21.32 20.95
N LEU A 119 29.98 -21.98 20.44
CA LEU A 119 28.60 -21.62 20.78
C LEU A 119 28.25 -22.19 22.16
N GLU A 120 28.24 -21.32 23.19
CA GLU A 120 28.02 -21.69 24.60
C GLU A 120 26.53 -21.90 24.95
N GLN A 121 25.59 -21.38 24.17
CA GLN A 121 24.16 -21.49 24.44
C GLN A 121 23.57 -22.73 23.77
N SER A 122 22.83 -23.55 24.52
CA SER A 122 22.12 -24.75 24.05
C SER A 122 20.66 -24.72 24.52
N PRO A 123 19.66 -24.98 23.65
CA PRO A 123 19.77 -25.23 22.22
C PRO A 123 20.10 -23.96 21.42
N TYR A 124 20.78 -24.12 20.28
CA TYR A 124 20.92 -23.05 19.30
C TYR A 124 20.50 -23.51 17.92
N PHE A 125 20.03 -22.56 17.11
CA PHE A 125 19.51 -22.80 15.77
C PHE A 125 20.42 -22.16 14.71
N VAL A 126 20.71 -22.90 13.64
CA VAL A 126 21.56 -22.45 12.54
C VAL A 126 20.96 -22.84 11.20
N ASP A 127 20.98 -21.92 10.25
CA ASP A 127 20.64 -22.21 8.85
C ASP A 127 21.88 -22.72 8.13
N ALA A 128 21.77 -23.87 7.47
CA ALA A 128 22.85 -24.49 6.72
C ALA A 128 22.35 -24.99 5.36
N ARG A 129 23.28 -25.50 4.54
CA ARG A 129 22.94 -26.24 3.32
C ARG A 129 23.49 -27.65 3.45
N TYR A 130 22.65 -28.64 3.20
CA TYR A 130 23.03 -30.05 3.20
C TYR A 130 22.48 -30.73 1.95
N ILE A 131 23.37 -31.45 1.22
CA ILE A 131 23.04 -32.13 -0.04
C ILE A 131 22.24 -31.21 -0.99
N SER A 132 22.74 -30.01 -1.24
CA SER A 132 22.13 -28.97 -2.09
C SER A 132 20.76 -28.40 -1.66
N HIS A 133 20.21 -28.81 -0.50
CA HIS A 133 18.97 -28.27 0.05
C HIS A 133 19.25 -27.32 1.22
N PRO A 134 18.48 -26.22 1.39
CA PRO A 134 18.51 -25.44 2.61
C PRO A 134 17.94 -26.28 3.77
N VAL A 135 18.64 -26.29 4.90
CA VAL A 135 18.24 -27.00 6.12
C VAL A 135 18.29 -26.04 7.31
N ARG A 136 17.30 -26.15 8.20
CA ARG A 136 17.33 -25.54 9.53
C ARG A 136 17.84 -26.59 10.50
N MET A 137 18.87 -26.27 11.26
CA MET A 137 19.49 -27.19 12.19
C MET A 137 19.39 -26.66 13.62
N VAL A 138 19.05 -27.54 14.55
CA VAL A 138 19.16 -27.30 15.99
C VAL A 138 20.31 -28.12 16.54
N VAL A 139 20.99 -27.55 17.51
CA VAL A 139 22.10 -28.21 18.19
C VAL A 139 21.82 -28.18 19.67
N TYR A 140 21.82 -29.37 20.24
CA TYR A 140 21.54 -29.61 21.64
C TYR A 140 22.71 -30.34 22.27
N ARG A 141 23.22 -29.80 23.38
CA ARG A 141 24.24 -30.45 24.19
C ARG A 141 23.58 -31.12 25.39
N ALA A 142 23.79 -32.43 25.51
CA ALA A 142 23.26 -33.22 26.61
C ALA A 142 24.43 -33.68 27.51
N PRO A 143 24.37 -33.46 28.83
CA PRO A 143 25.37 -34.01 29.73
C PRO A 143 25.23 -35.52 29.84
N THR A 144 26.36 -36.24 29.78
CA THR A 144 26.42 -37.68 30.04
C THR A 144 27.50 -38.00 31.06
N THR A 145 27.52 -39.23 31.57
CA THR A 145 28.54 -39.70 32.53
C THR A 145 29.96 -39.67 31.98
N LEU A 146 30.15 -39.58 30.66
CA LEU A 146 31.44 -39.53 29.97
C LEU A 146 31.82 -38.12 29.47
N GLY A 147 30.94 -37.13 29.66
CA GLY A 147 31.10 -35.76 29.16
C GLY A 147 29.88 -35.28 28.37
N GLU A 148 29.94 -34.08 27.80
CA GLU A 148 28.84 -33.52 27.01
C GLU A 148 28.80 -34.14 25.61
N VAL A 149 27.64 -34.71 25.24
CA VAL A 149 27.36 -35.19 23.89
C VAL A 149 26.69 -34.08 23.11
N THR A 150 27.13 -33.88 21.86
CA THR A 150 26.49 -32.92 20.96
C THR A 150 25.57 -33.65 19.99
N ILE A 151 24.31 -33.22 19.98
CA ILE A 151 23.26 -33.74 19.12
C ILE A 151 22.87 -32.62 18.16
N GLN A 152 22.91 -32.92 16.87
CA GLN A 152 22.49 -32.03 15.80
C GLN A 152 21.29 -32.68 15.13
N VAL A 153 20.23 -31.91 14.93
CA VAL A 153 19.07 -32.34 14.16
C VAL A 153 18.82 -31.27 13.10
N ALA A 154 18.74 -31.68 11.83
CA ALA A 154 18.50 -30.78 10.72
C ALA A 154 17.28 -31.22 9.91
N GLU A 155 16.47 -30.27 9.50
CA GLU A 155 15.26 -30.51 8.70
C GLU A 155 15.30 -29.65 7.44
N THR A 156 14.97 -30.23 6.29
CA THR A 156 14.87 -29.49 5.01
C THR A 156 13.78 -28.42 5.07
N THR A 157 14.01 -27.26 4.47
CA THR A 157 13.03 -26.15 4.46
C THR A 157 12.39 -25.91 3.08
N THR A 158 12.57 -26.86 2.15
CA THR A 158 12.26 -26.66 0.72
C THR A 158 10.76 -26.51 0.43
N LYS A 159 9.89 -27.33 1.04
CA LYS A 159 8.44 -27.21 0.84
C LYS A 159 7.80 -26.06 1.63
N ARG A 160 8.47 -25.63 2.70
CA ARG A 160 8.09 -24.49 3.53
C ARG A 160 8.23 -23.16 2.81
N GLU A 161 9.23 -23.00 1.94
CA GLU A 161 9.31 -21.80 1.11
C GLU A 161 8.13 -21.68 0.15
N GLU A 162 7.66 -22.79 -0.43
CA GLU A 162 6.48 -22.78 -1.30
C GLU A 162 5.18 -22.50 -0.54
N MET A 163 4.99 -23.10 0.65
CA MET A 163 3.83 -22.80 1.51
C MET A 163 3.84 -21.36 2.00
N THR A 164 5.00 -20.86 2.43
CA THR A 164 5.18 -19.45 2.83
C THR A 164 4.82 -18.51 1.69
N LYS A 165 5.30 -18.78 0.46
CA LYS A 165 4.92 -18.01 -0.73
C LYS A 165 3.41 -18.03 -0.97
N ARG A 166 2.74 -19.18 -0.81
CA ARG A 166 1.29 -19.29 -0.95
C ARG A 166 0.52 -18.52 0.12
N ILE A 167 0.96 -18.59 1.37
CA ILE A 167 0.36 -17.85 2.49
C ILE A 167 0.54 -16.35 2.27
N VAL A 168 1.77 -15.90 1.99
CA VAL A 168 2.07 -14.50 1.69
C VAL A 168 1.25 -14.01 0.49
N ALA A 169 1.14 -14.80 -0.58
CA ALA A 169 0.29 -14.45 -1.72
C ALA A 169 -1.20 -14.38 -1.34
N ALA A 170 -1.69 -15.28 -0.48
CA ALA A 170 -3.06 -15.28 0.00
C ALA A 170 -3.39 -14.09 0.91
N LEU A 171 -2.40 -13.51 1.60
CA LEU A 171 -2.56 -12.27 2.37
C LEU A 171 -2.46 -11.02 1.46
N ILE A 172 -1.45 -10.96 0.60
CA ILE A 172 -1.15 -9.75 -0.18
C ILE A 172 -2.11 -9.57 -1.36
N MET A 173 -2.53 -10.64 -2.05
CA MET A 173 -3.37 -10.50 -3.26
C MET A 173 -4.76 -9.89 -2.99
N PRO A 174 -5.52 -10.30 -1.96
CA PRO A 174 -6.80 -9.67 -1.66
C PRO A 174 -6.65 -8.17 -1.36
N ASN A 175 -5.60 -7.78 -0.61
CA ASN A 175 -5.30 -6.38 -0.31
C ASN A 175 -4.98 -5.59 -1.58
N LEU A 176 -4.16 -6.13 -2.47
CA LEU A 176 -3.88 -5.52 -3.79
C LEU A 176 -5.14 -5.32 -4.62
N ILE A 177 -6.02 -6.32 -4.67
CA ILE A 177 -7.29 -6.25 -5.42
C ILE A 177 -8.20 -5.17 -4.82
N LEU A 178 -8.41 -5.20 -3.50
CA LEU A 178 -9.28 -4.27 -2.80
C LEU A 178 -8.83 -2.82 -2.98
N ILE A 179 -7.53 -2.57 -2.89
CA ILE A 179 -6.97 -1.23 -3.02
C ILE A 179 -7.02 -0.76 -4.46
N SER A 180 -6.69 -1.63 -5.42
CA SER A 180 -6.83 -1.32 -6.86
C SER A 180 -8.28 -0.99 -7.22
N ALA A 181 -9.24 -1.74 -6.68
CA ALA A 181 -10.67 -1.46 -6.83
C ALA A 181 -11.05 -0.11 -6.20
N THR A 182 -10.53 0.20 -5.02
CA THR A 182 -10.77 1.49 -4.33
C THR A 182 -10.21 2.66 -5.13
N LEU A 183 -8.99 2.53 -5.66
CA LEU A 183 -8.35 3.53 -6.53
C LEU A 183 -9.19 3.80 -7.78
N LEU A 184 -9.67 2.74 -8.44
CA LEU A 184 -10.57 2.84 -9.59
C LEU A 184 -11.87 3.55 -9.21
N LEU A 185 -12.51 3.15 -8.10
CA LEU A 185 -13.74 3.77 -7.62
C LEU A 185 -13.56 5.27 -7.32
N VAL A 186 -12.47 5.66 -6.64
CA VAL A 186 -12.17 7.06 -6.37
C VAL A 186 -11.92 7.83 -7.68
N TYR A 187 -11.14 7.25 -8.59
CA TYR A 187 -10.86 7.88 -9.88
C TYR A 187 -12.13 8.13 -10.69
N PHE A 188 -13.00 7.12 -10.82
CA PHE A 188 -14.27 7.25 -11.52
C PHE A 188 -15.24 8.15 -10.75
N GLY A 189 -15.33 8.04 -9.43
CA GLY A 189 -16.18 8.86 -8.58
C GLY A 189 -15.86 10.35 -8.70
N VAL A 190 -14.57 10.73 -8.67
CA VAL A 190 -14.15 12.12 -8.89
C VAL A 190 -14.42 12.56 -10.34
N ARG A 191 -14.19 11.69 -11.33
CA ARG A 191 -14.45 11.99 -12.74
C ARG A 191 -15.94 12.26 -13.00
N PHE A 192 -16.83 11.44 -12.45
CA PHE A 192 -18.27 11.61 -12.59
C PHE A 192 -18.79 12.78 -11.73
N GLY A 193 -18.31 12.92 -10.50
CA GLY A 193 -18.73 14.00 -9.58
C GLY A 193 -18.38 15.40 -10.07
N LEU A 194 -17.25 15.56 -10.78
CA LEU A 194 -16.86 16.86 -11.36
C LEU A 194 -17.38 17.11 -12.78
N ALA A 195 -18.00 16.11 -13.43
CA ALA A 195 -18.53 16.25 -14.79
C ALA A 195 -19.59 17.37 -14.92
N PRO A 196 -20.54 17.55 -13.97
CA PRO A 196 -21.51 18.65 -14.05
C PRO A 196 -20.86 20.03 -14.02
N LEU A 197 -19.79 20.21 -13.24
CA LEU A 197 -19.06 21.49 -13.18
C LEU A 197 -18.38 21.81 -14.51
N ALA A 198 -17.84 20.79 -15.19
CA ALA A 198 -17.28 20.95 -16.53
C ALA A 198 -18.36 21.32 -17.56
N ARG A 199 -19.59 20.82 -17.43
CA ARG A 199 -20.72 21.19 -18.29
C ARG A 199 -21.13 22.65 -18.07
N VAL A 200 -21.29 23.09 -16.83
CA VAL A 200 -21.60 24.50 -16.52
C VAL A 200 -20.53 25.43 -17.07
N ARG A 201 -19.25 25.08 -16.90
CA ARG A 201 -18.14 25.83 -17.50
C ARG A 201 -18.28 25.92 -19.02
N ALA A 202 -18.51 24.79 -19.70
CA ALA A 202 -18.64 24.76 -21.15
C ALA A 202 -19.86 25.57 -21.65
N GLU A 203 -20.98 25.53 -20.92
CA GLU A 203 -22.17 26.33 -21.23
C GLU A 203 -21.85 27.83 -21.14
N ILE A 204 -21.14 28.27 -20.11
CA ILE A 204 -20.70 29.66 -19.95
C ILE A 204 -19.72 30.07 -21.06
N GLU A 205 -18.71 29.24 -21.36
CA GLU A 205 -17.70 29.53 -22.39
C GLU A 205 -18.29 29.57 -23.81
N SER A 206 -19.37 28.82 -24.07
CA SER A 206 -20.03 28.77 -25.38
C SER A 206 -21.00 29.93 -25.65
N ARG A 207 -21.37 30.71 -24.63
CA ARG A 207 -22.37 31.77 -24.75
C ARG A 207 -21.76 33.07 -25.29
N SER A 208 -22.51 33.76 -26.14
CA SER A 208 -22.13 35.08 -26.63
C SER A 208 -22.16 36.09 -25.48
N PRO A 209 -21.28 37.12 -25.47
CA PRO A 209 -21.32 38.19 -24.46
C PRO A 209 -22.65 38.95 -24.36
N LYS A 210 -23.51 38.85 -25.38
CA LYS A 210 -24.85 39.46 -25.42
C LYS A 210 -25.97 38.51 -24.98
N ASP A 211 -25.67 37.22 -24.81
CA ASP A 211 -26.64 36.23 -24.36
C ASP A 211 -26.71 36.23 -22.82
N LEU A 212 -27.73 36.91 -22.31
CA LEU A 212 -27.99 37.03 -20.88
C LEU A 212 -29.05 36.04 -20.39
N SER A 213 -29.44 35.02 -21.17
CA SER A 213 -30.42 34.02 -20.76
C SER A 213 -29.95 33.27 -19.49
N PRO A 214 -30.86 32.80 -18.62
CA PRO A 214 -30.46 32.06 -17.42
C PRO A 214 -29.76 30.74 -17.78
N LEU A 215 -28.85 30.28 -16.92
CA LEU A 215 -28.27 28.94 -16.94
C LEU A 215 -29.30 27.93 -16.43
N HIS A 216 -29.26 26.71 -16.97
CA HIS A 216 -30.18 25.64 -16.58
C HIS A 216 -29.86 25.08 -15.19
N ASP A 217 -30.78 25.24 -14.23
CA ASP A 217 -30.62 24.75 -12.85
C ASP A 217 -30.83 23.23 -12.70
N ALA A 218 -31.61 22.59 -13.58
CA ALA A 218 -32.14 21.24 -13.35
C ALA A 218 -31.14 20.07 -13.45
N ALA A 219 -29.90 20.33 -13.89
CA ALA A 219 -28.90 19.28 -14.17
C ALA A 219 -27.63 19.40 -13.30
N VAL A 220 -27.66 20.24 -12.25
CA VAL A 220 -26.46 20.60 -11.48
C VAL A 220 -26.58 20.09 -10.03
N PRO A 221 -25.54 19.45 -9.46
CA PRO A 221 -25.56 18.97 -8.07
C PRO A 221 -25.89 20.07 -7.05
N ASP A 222 -26.40 19.66 -5.89
CA ASP A 222 -26.87 20.56 -4.83
C ASP A 222 -25.76 21.50 -4.34
N GLU A 223 -24.51 21.08 -4.37
CA GLU A 223 -23.34 21.88 -3.98
C GLU A 223 -23.06 23.03 -4.96
N VAL A 224 -23.45 22.89 -6.22
CA VAL A 224 -23.18 23.86 -7.29
C VAL A 224 -24.39 24.77 -7.56
N GLN A 225 -25.61 24.34 -7.22
CA GLN A 225 -26.83 25.15 -7.36
C GLN A 225 -26.74 26.57 -6.78
N PRO A 226 -26.16 26.82 -5.58
CA PRO A 226 -26.03 28.18 -5.05
C PRO A 226 -25.20 29.12 -5.95
N LEU A 227 -24.17 28.56 -6.62
CA LEU A 227 -23.33 29.31 -7.55
C LEU A 227 -24.10 29.66 -8.82
N VAL A 228 -24.82 28.70 -9.40
CA VAL A 228 -25.64 28.91 -10.60
C VAL A 228 -26.74 29.95 -10.33
N ARG A 229 -27.43 29.85 -9.19
CA ARG A 229 -28.43 30.84 -8.76
C ARG A 229 -27.85 32.25 -8.61
N SER A 230 -26.64 32.36 -8.05
CA SER A 230 -25.96 33.65 -7.89
C SER A 230 -25.57 34.26 -9.24
N LEU A 231 -25.11 33.43 -10.18
CA LEU A 231 -24.78 33.85 -11.54
C LEU A 231 -26.03 34.26 -12.33
N ASN A 232 -27.11 33.51 -12.23
CA ASN A 232 -28.41 33.85 -12.83
C ASN A 232 -28.94 35.19 -12.32
N ARG A 233 -28.78 35.48 -11.02
CA ARG A 233 -29.14 36.78 -10.45
C ARG A 233 -28.32 37.93 -11.06
N LEU A 234 -27.01 37.75 -11.21
CA LEU A 234 -26.14 38.74 -11.82
C LEU A 234 -26.50 38.98 -13.30
N LEU A 235 -26.75 37.92 -14.06
CA LEU A 235 -27.21 38.01 -15.46
C LEU A 235 -28.54 38.77 -15.56
N GLY A 236 -29.46 38.54 -14.62
CA GLY A 236 -30.72 39.29 -14.52
C GLY A 236 -30.50 40.79 -14.34
N LEU A 237 -29.62 41.19 -13.39
CA LEU A 237 -29.30 42.59 -13.14
C LEU A 237 -28.66 43.28 -14.37
N VAL A 238 -27.76 42.59 -15.06
CA VAL A 238 -27.13 43.12 -16.28
C VAL A 238 -28.16 43.30 -17.40
N ARG A 239 -29.13 42.37 -17.52
CA ARG A 239 -30.22 42.47 -18.49
C ARG A 239 -31.10 43.68 -18.22
N GLU A 240 -31.56 43.85 -16.98
CA GLU A 240 -32.38 44.99 -16.57
C GLU A 240 -31.66 46.32 -16.84
N SER A 241 -30.37 46.41 -16.53
CA SER A 241 -29.56 47.60 -16.80
C SER A 241 -29.42 47.88 -18.30
N SER A 242 -29.18 46.86 -19.12
CA SER A 242 -29.06 47.00 -20.57
C SER A 242 -30.38 47.46 -21.21
N GLU A 243 -31.50 46.88 -20.80
CA GLU A 243 -32.83 47.28 -21.28
C GLU A 243 -33.18 48.72 -20.90
N ALA A 244 -32.82 49.16 -19.69
CA ALA A 244 -33.01 50.55 -19.26
C ALA A 244 -32.18 51.52 -20.11
N GLN A 245 -30.92 51.17 -20.40
CA GLN A 245 -30.04 51.99 -21.25
C GLN A 245 -30.57 52.08 -22.69
N GLN A 246 -31.04 50.96 -23.26
CA GLN A 246 -31.64 50.95 -24.61
C GLN A 246 -32.90 51.82 -24.68
N ARG A 247 -33.78 51.74 -23.68
CA ARG A 247 -34.98 52.59 -23.59
C ARG A 247 -34.61 54.07 -23.49
N PHE A 248 -33.67 54.43 -22.63
CA PHE A 248 -33.20 55.80 -22.49
C PHE A 248 -32.63 56.36 -23.81
N LEU A 249 -31.81 55.58 -24.52
CA LEU A 249 -31.25 55.99 -25.81
C LEU A 249 -32.34 56.14 -26.89
N ALA A 250 -33.33 55.25 -26.91
CA ALA A 250 -34.45 55.33 -27.84
C ALA A 250 -35.30 56.58 -27.58
N ASP A 251 -35.60 56.87 -26.31
CA ASP A 251 -36.37 58.04 -25.90
C ASP A 251 -35.62 59.33 -26.23
N ALA A 252 -34.32 59.40 -25.92
CA ALA A 252 -33.47 60.55 -26.24
C ALA A 252 -33.38 60.78 -27.76
N ALA A 253 -33.22 59.71 -28.56
CA ALA A 253 -33.21 59.82 -30.02
C ALA A 253 -34.54 60.35 -30.57
N HIS A 254 -35.66 59.92 -30.00
CA HIS A 254 -36.99 60.42 -30.38
C HIS A 254 -37.15 61.90 -30.02
N GLN A 255 -36.76 62.28 -28.81
CA GLN A 255 -36.86 63.66 -28.32
C GLN A 255 -35.94 64.63 -29.06
N LEU A 256 -34.81 64.19 -29.60
CA LEU A 256 -33.92 65.03 -30.41
C LEU A 256 -34.41 65.18 -31.86
N ARG A 257 -35.12 64.18 -32.41
CA ARG A 257 -35.64 64.21 -33.79
C ARG A 257 -36.73 65.27 -33.99
N THR A 258 -37.60 65.46 -33.00
CA THR A 258 -38.70 66.45 -33.02
C THR A 258 -38.22 67.91 -33.13
N PRO A 259 -37.29 68.43 -32.30
CA PRO A 259 -36.78 69.79 -32.41
C PRO A 259 -35.88 69.97 -33.64
N LEU A 260 -35.12 68.96 -34.06
CA LEU A 260 -34.32 69.03 -35.29
C LEU A 260 -35.19 69.17 -36.54
N ALA A 261 -36.32 68.46 -36.61
CA ALA A 261 -37.29 68.64 -37.68
C ALA A 261 -37.89 70.07 -37.68
N GLY A 262 -38.18 70.62 -36.50
CA GLY A 262 -38.61 72.02 -36.36
C GLY A 262 -37.56 73.02 -36.86
N LEU A 263 -36.29 72.81 -36.52
CA LEU A 263 -35.19 73.66 -37.02
C LEU A 263 -35.00 73.53 -38.53
N GLN A 264 -35.14 72.34 -39.11
CA GLN A 264 -35.08 72.15 -40.56
C GLN A 264 -36.20 72.90 -41.28
N THR A 265 -37.43 72.90 -40.76
CA THR A 265 -38.54 73.67 -41.36
C THR A 265 -38.32 75.18 -41.32
N GLN A 266 -37.55 75.70 -40.35
CA GLN A 266 -37.19 77.12 -40.28
C GLN A 266 -36.10 77.53 -41.27
N ILE A 267 -35.37 76.58 -41.86
CA ILE A 267 -34.31 76.86 -42.83
C ILE A 267 -34.86 76.77 -44.28
N GLU A 268 -36.01 76.12 -44.49
CA GLU A 268 -36.68 76.00 -45.80
C GLU A 268 -37.72 77.11 -46.09
N LEU A 269 -37.99 78.01 -45.14
CA LEU A 269 -38.83 79.22 -45.29
C LEU A 269 -37.97 80.46 -45.50
#